data_AF-A0AAD5X7P4-F1
#
_entry.id   AF-A0AAD5X7P4-F1
#
_cell.length_a   1.000
_cell.length_b   1.000
_cell.length_c   1.000
_cell.angle_alpha   90.00
_cell.angle_beta   90.00
_cell.angle_gamma   90.00
#
_symmetry.space_group_name_H-M   'P 1'
#
loop_
_entity.id
_entity.type
_entity.pdbx_description
1 polymer ?
#
loop_
_entity_poly.entity_id
_entity_poly.type
_entity_poly.pdbx_seq_one_letter_code
_entity_poly.pdbx_strand_id
1 'polypeptide(L)'
;DIYDTAINYQNLLNWSSPPTTSKILKLTSASLILSLIALQIVSFRYIMLIGGVAIFMQNNALFGGLALSILSSVIAKVQGGDEVAARVVVEGAGGVVKEKDVVECVLFENQRWWAGLGWIHHLLASERPAWTSEDPKTLCPPKDAFPLPAGGQHVWVDEDWLLDKSWSDVDEDGWLYTDYNWRHAKPEPFHTAFTRRRRWVRRYGLVRDGVSGFDGGKPIKGE
;
A
#
# COMPACT_ATOMS: atom_id res chain seq x y z
N ASP A 1 -12.81 20.86 -15.72
CA ASP A 1 -13.53 20.61 -16.98
C ASP A 1 -12.52 20.46 -18.10
N ILE A 2 -12.57 19.34 -18.84
CA ILE A 2 -11.65 19.04 -19.95
C ILE A 2 -11.90 20.02 -21.11
N TYR A 3 -13.13 20.53 -21.22
CA TYR A 3 -13.55 21.46 -22.27
C TYR A 3 -12.85 22.83 -22.15
N ASP A 4 -12.84 23.41 -20.95
CA ASP A 4 -12.16 24.70 -20.69
C ASP A 4 -10.64 24.61 -20.90
N THR A 5 -10.07 23.45 -20.60
CA THR A 5 -8.65 23.17 -20.81
C THR A 5 -8.33 23.10 -22.29
N ALA A 6 -9.15 22.41 -23.09
CA ALA A 6 -9.01 22.34 -24.54
C ALA A 6 -9.15 23.71 -25.22
N ILE A 7 -10.10 24.55 -24.79
CA ILE A 7 -10.29 25.91 -25.31
C ILE A 7 -9.09 26.81 -24.97
N ASN A 8 -8.52 26.69 -23.77
CA ASN A 8 -7.31 27.43 -23.41
C ASN A 8 -6.11 27.06 -24.31
N TYR A 9 -5.92 25.77 -24.63
CA TYR A 9 -4.87 25.34 -25.56
C TYR A 9 -5.14 25.75 -27.01
N GLN A 10 -6.41 25.85 -27.41
CA GLN A 10 -6.81 26.32 -28.73
C GLN A 10 -6.45 27.79 -28.96
N ASN A 11 -6.49 28.62 -27.90
CA ASN A 11 -6.03 30.01 -27.96
C ASN A 11 -4.50 30.13 -28.09
N LEU A 12 -3.73 29.18 -27.54
CA LEU A 12 -2.27 29.11 -27.68
C LEU A 12 -1.83 28.69 -29.09
N LEU A 13 -2.61 27.83 -29.76
CA LEU A 13 -2.40 27.36 -31.14
C LEU A 13 -3.25 28.16 -32.14
N ASN A 14 -3.27 29.49 -32.00
CA ASN A 14 -4.01 30.34 -32.91
C ASN A 14 -3.22 30.58 -34.21
N TRP A 15 -3.60 29.86 -35.28
CA TRP A 15 -2.98 29.92 -36.61
C TRP A 15 -3.42 31.14 -37.46
N SER A 16 -4.26 32.03 -36.91
CA SER A 16 -4.82 33.17 -37.65
C SER A 16 -3.83 34.28 -37.94
N SER A 17 -2.66 34.31 -37.28
CA SER A 17 -1.64 35.35 -37.47
C SER A 17 -0.44 34.83 -38.28
N PRO A 18 -0.34 35.16 -39.58
CA PRO A 18 0.76 34.69 -40.44
C PRO A 18 2.18 34.91 -39.89
N PRO A 19 2.53 36.07 -39.27
CA PRO A 19 3.90 36.29 -38.80
C PRO A 19 4.25 35.46 -37.57
N THR A 20 3.30 35.19 -36.67
CA THR A 20 3.52 34.39 -35.46
C THR A 20 3.63 32.91 -35.82
N THR A 21 2.73 32.42 -36.68
CA THR A 21 2.75 31.06 -37.20
C THR A 21 4.07 30.73 -37.90
N SER A 22 4.58 31.64 -38.75
CA SER A 22 5.86 31.42 -39.44
C SER A 22 7.04 31.32 -38.45
N LYS A 23 7.04 32.13 -37.38
CA LYS A 23 8.08 32.05 -36.34
C LYS A 23 8.03 30.72 -35.59
N ILE A 24 6.85 30.29 -35.16
CA ILE A 24 6.67 29.00 -34.47
C ILE A 24 7.13 27.85 -35.37
N LEU A 25 6.71 27.83 -36.64
CA LEU A 25 7.09 26.77 -37.58
C LEU A 25 8.59 26.72 -37.88
N LYS A 26 9.25 27.89 -37.97
CA LYS A 26 10.71 27.97 -38.12
C LYS A 26 11.43 27.48 -36.87
N LEU A 27 10.89 27.80 -35.69
CA LEU A 27 11.49 27.42 -34.41
C LEU A 27 11.31 25.92 -34.12
N THR A 28 10.15 25.35 -34.45
CA THR A 28 9.91 23.91 -34.34
C THR A 28 10.72 23.12 -35.35
N SER A 29 10.82 23.57 -36.61
CA SER A 29 11.66 22.90 -37.61
C SER A 29 13.14 22.99 -37.26
N ALA A 30 13.63 24.14 -36.75
CA ALA A 30 15.00 24.26 -36.24
C ALA A 30 15.25 23.35 -35.03
N SER A 31 14.30 23.27 -34.08
CA SER A 31 14.38 22.38 -32.92
C SER A 31 14.42 20.91 -33.31
N LEU A 32 13.66 20.50 -34.34
CA LEU A 32 13.64 19.13 -34.85
C LEU A 32 14.99 18.77 -35.51
N ILE A 33 15.56 19.69 -36.28
CA ILE A 33 16.86 19.47 -36.91
C ILE A 33 17.95 19.39 -35.83
N LEU A 34 17.91 20.26 -34.83
CA LEU A 34 18.87 20.26 -33.72
C LEU A 34 18.78 18.97 -32.89
N SER A 35 17.57 18.48 -32.64
CA SER A 35 17.38 17.22 -31.91
C SER A 35 17.85 16.01 -32.73
N LEU A 36 17.61 15.98 -34.05
CA LEU A 36 18.14 14.93 -34.93
C LEU A 36 19.67 14.95 -34.99
N ILE A 37 20.29 16.13 -35.03
CA ILE A 37 21.75 16.27 -34.97
C ILE A 37 22.27 15.78 -33.61
N ALA A 38 21.61 16.12 -32.51
CA ALA A 38 21.97 15.64 -31.18
C ALA A 38 21.90 14.10 -31.07
N LEU A 39 20.89 13.47 -31.68
CA LEU A 39 20.77 12.00 -31.76
C LEU A 39 21.85 11.34 -32.63
N GLN A 40 22.46 12.09 -33.57
CA GLN A 40 23.57 11.60 -34.39
C GLN A 40 24.93 11.82 -33.73
N ILE A 41 25.08 12.88 -32.92
CA ILE A 41 26.30 13.19 -32.16
C ILE A 41 26.41 12.28 -30.92
N VAL A 42 25.31 12.11 -30.19
CA VAL A 42 25.27 11.23 -29.03
C VAL A 42 25.05 9.81 -29.54
N SER A 43 26.12 9.01 -29.54
CA SER A 43 26.01 7.61 -29.99
C SER A 43 24.92 6.90 -29.20
N PHE A 44 24.10 6.10 -29.90
CA PHE A 44 22.97 5.35 -29.33
C PHE A 44 23.32 4.58 -28.05
N ARG A 45 24.58 4.12 -27.94
CA ARG A 45 25.12 3.46 -26.74
C ARG A 45 25.04 4.32 -25.47
N TYR A 46 25.32 5.62 -25.56
CA TYR A 46 25.26 6.53 -24.40
C TYR A 46 23.82 6.87 -24.01
N ILE A 47 22.91 6.97 -24.99
CA ILE A 47 21.48 7.18 -24.72
C ILE A 47 20.91 5.98 -23.96
N MET A 48 21.22 4.76 -24.44
CA MET A 48 20.80 3.52 -23.76
C MET A 48 21.46 3.35 -22.39
N LEU A 49 22.72 3.75 -22.24
CA LEU A 49 23.42 3.70 -20.95
C LEU A 49 22.82 4.69 -19.95
N ILE A 50 22.66 5.96 -20.31
CA ILE A 50 22.14 7.00 -19.41
C ILE A 50 20.66 6.74 -19.11
N GLY A 51 19.86 6.39 -20.12
CA GLY A 51 18.45 6.03 -19.94
C GLY A 51 18.26 4.78 -19.09
N GLY A 52 19.06 3.74 -19.35
CA GLY A 52 19.06 2.51 -18.55
C GLY A 52 19.48 2.74 -17.10
N VAL A 53 20.55 3.53 -16.89
CA VAL A 53 21.01 3.92 -15.55
C VAL A 53 19.98 4.80 -14.84
N ALA A 54 19.31 5.72 -15.54
CA ALA A 54 18.26 6.56 -14.95
C ALA A 54 17.06 5.73 -14.47
N ILE A 55 16.57 4.80 -15.30
CA ILE A 55 15.49 3.88 -14.93
C ILE A 55 15.92 2.95 -13.79
N PHE A 56 17.16 2.47 -13.81
CA PHE A 56 17.74 1.65 -12.75
C PHE A 56 17.86 2.41 -11.42
N MET A 57 18.26 3.69 -11.47
CA MET A 57 18.38 4.55 -10.29
C MET A 57 17.02 4.96 -9.73
N GLN A 58 15.99 5.04 -10.55
CA GLN A 58 14.62 5.32 -10.11
C GLN A 58 14.01 4.17 -9.29
N ASN A 59 14.59 2.97 -9.36
CA ASN A 59 14.12 1.76 -8.68
C ASN A 59 15.07 1.28 -7.58
N ASN A 60 16.13 2.04 -7.24
CA ASN A 60 17.06 1.63 -6.20
C ASN A 60 16.76 2.37 -4.88
N ALA A 61 16.46 1.60 -3.84
CA ALA A 61 16.08 2.03 -2.49
C ALA A 61 17.10 2.97 -1.78
N LEU A 62 18.25 3.22 -2.39
CA LEU A 62 19.33 4.07 -1.87
C LEU A 62 18.93 5.53 -1.66
N PHE A 63 17.96 6.07 -2.40
CA PHE A 63 17.47 7.45 -2.19
C PHE A 63 16.16 7.54 -1.39
N GLY A 64 15.43 6.42 -1.23
CA GLY A 64 14.26 6.34 -0.35
C GLY A 64 14.64 6.33 1.14
N GLY A 65 15.71 5.61 1.51
CA GLY A 65 16.14 5.48 2.91
C GLY A 65 16.84 6.71 3.51
N LEU A 66 17.45 7.56 2.68
CA LEU A 66 18.17 8.75 3.15
C LEU A 66 17.23 9.90 3.55
N ALA A 67 16.03 9.97 2.98
CA ALA A 67 15.02 10.97 3.36
C ALA A 67 14.22 10.57 4.62
N LEU A 68 14.07 9.27 4.89
CA LEU A 68 13.28 8.75 6.02
C LEU A 68 14.07 8.52 7.31
N SER A 69 15.40 8.30 7.23
CA SER A 69 16.25 8.09 8.41
C SER A 69 16.34 9.33 9.33
N ILE A 70 16.17 10.52 8.76
CA ILE A 70 16.15 11.80 9.50
C ILE A 70 14.82 11.94 10.27
N LEU A 71 13.72 11.37 9.77
CA LEU A 71 12.41 11.40 10.42
C LEU A 71 12.29 10.36 11.54
N SER A 72 12.82 9.15 11.32
CA SER A 72 12.75 8.04 12.30
C SER A 72 13.54 8.33 13.58
N SER A 73 14.66 9.06 13.45
CA SER A 73 15.49 9.50 14.58
C SER A 73 14.79 10.52 15.49
N VAL A 74 13.81 11.26 14.96
CA VAL A 74 13.01 12.25 15.71
C VAL A 74 11.85 11.56 16.44
N ILE A 75 11.21 10.57 15.80
CA ILE A 75 10.09 9.82 16.38
C ILE A 75 10.56 8.91 17.52
N ALA A 76 11.73 8.27 17.39
CA ALA A 76 12.32 7.42 18.43
C ALA A 76 12.66 8.17 19.74
N LYS A 77 12.85 9.50 19.68
CA LYS A 77 13.07 10.34 20.88
C LYS A 77 11.79 10.79 21.58
N VAL A 78 10.62 10.60 20.98
CA VAL A 78 9.33 11.03 21.54
C VAL A 78 8.60 9.90 22.29
N GLN A 79 8.95 8.63 22.05
CA GLN A 79 8.28 7.46 22.64
C GLN A 79 9.01 6.83 23.83
N GLY A 80 9.96 7.54 24.44
CA GLY A 80 10.50 7.16 25.74
C GLY A 80 9.56 7.61 26.86
N GLY A 81 8.52 6.83 27.17
CA GLY A 81 7.65 7.11 28.31
C GLY A 81 6.36 6.28 28.36
N ASP A 82 6.33 5.38 29.33
CA ASP A 82 5.19 4.70 29.99
C ASP A 82 4.36 3.63 29.25
N GLU A 83 4.49 2.41 29.78
CA GLU A 83 3.45 1.38 29.77
C GLU A 83 2.16 1.93 30.40
N VAL A 84 1.09 2.04 29.62
CA VAL A 84 -0.26 2.19 30.16
C VAL A 84 -1.15 1.12 29.55
N ALA A 85 -1.56 0.17 30.40
CA ALA A 85 -2.58 -0.82 30.11
C ALA A 85 -3.91 -0.12 29.76
N ALA A 86 -4.16 0.03 28.47
CA ALA A 86 -5.38 0.66 27.97
C ALA A 86 -6.51 -0.37 27.85
N ARG A 87 -7.53 -0.24 28.71
CA ARG A 87 -8.85 -0.83 28.48
C ARG A 87 -9.39 -0.29 27.16
N VAL A 88 -9.50 -1.14 26.14
CA VAL A 88 -10.08 -0.77 24.85
C VAL A 88 -11.60 -0.74 25.01
N VAL A 89 -12.13 0.45 25.27
CA VAL A 89 -13.56 0.76 25.10
C VAL A 89 -13.68 1.41 23.73
N VAL A 90 -14.20 0.69 22.75
CA VAL A 90 -14.51 1.27 21.44
C VAL A 90 -15.83 2.02 21.55
N GLU A 91 -15.77 3.33 21.77
CA GLU A 91 -16.89 4.25 21.56
C GLU A 91 -17.10 4.44 20.05
N GLY A 92 -17.83 3.52 19.43
CA GLY A 92 -18.03 3.56 17.98
C GLY A 92 -19.16 2.69 17.46
N ALA A 93 -20.15 2.36 18.29
CA ALA A 93 -21.50 1.87 17.90
C ALA A 93 -22.20 1.26 19.13
N GLY A 94 -22.55 2.08 20.14
CA GLY A 94 -23.55 1.74 21.18
C GLY A 94 -23.40 0.45 22.00
N GLY A 95 -22.32 -0.32 21.84
CA GLY A 95 -22.22 -1.69 22.34
C GLY A 95 -20.85 -1.98 22.94
N VAL A 96 -20.85 -2.76 24.02
CA VAL A 96 -19.63 -3.12 24.76
C VAL A 96 -19.11 -4.44 24.23
N VAL A 97 -17.96 -4.42 23.54
CA VAL A 97 -17.23 -5.65 23.17
C VAL A 97 -16.41 -6.10 24.37
N LYS A 98 -16.61 -7.33 24.84
CA LYS A 98 -15.76 -7.91 25.88
C LYS A 98 -14.46 -8.41 25.24
N GLU A 99 -13.34 -8.23 25.94
CA GLU A 99 -12.01 -8.68 25.48
C GLU A 99 -11.98 -10.17 25.07
N LYS A 100 -12.74 -11.02 25.78
CA LYS A 100 -12.83 -12.45 25.50
C LYS A 100 -13.49 -12.79 24.15
N ASP A 101 -14.22 -11.85 23.56
CA ASP A 101 -14.91 -12.01 22.28
C ASP A 101 -14.16 -11.30 21.14
N VAL A 102 -12.94 -10.80 21.39
CA VAL A 102 -12.08 -10.19 20.36
C VAL A 102 -11.25 -11.27 19.68
N VAL A 103 -11.32 -11.31 18.35
CA VAL A 103 -10.62 -12.26 17.50
C VAL A 103 -9.68 -11.50 16.57
N GLU A 104 -8.45 -12.01 16.43
CA GLU A 104 -7.49 -11.50 15.45
C GLU A 104 -7.80 -12.08 14.07
N CYS A 105 -7.97 -11.21 13.08
CA CYS A 105 -8.01 -11.59 11.68
C CYS A 105 -6.60 -11.45 11.09
N VAL A 106 -6.15 -12.50 10.40
CA VAL A 106 -4.85 -12.54 9.73
C VAL A 106 -5.05 -12.56 8.23
N LEU A 107 -4.35 -11.67 7.54
CA LEU A 107 -4.36 -11.56 6.09
C LEU A 107 -2.93 -11.48 5.57
N PHE A 108 -2.63 -12.24 4.52
CA PHE A 108 -1.34 -12.20 3.86
C PHE A 108 -1.45 -11.57 2.49
N GLU A 109 -0.53 -10.65 2.22
CA GLU A 109 -0.33 -10.04 0.91
C GLU A 109 0.85 -10.72 0.22
N ASN A 110 0.63 -11.18 -1.01
CA ASN A 110 1.58 -11.92 -1.82
C ASN A 110 1.85 -11.13 -3.11
N GLN A 111 3.12 -10.98 -3.48
CA GLN A 111 3.52 -10.28 -4.71
C GLN A 111 4.61 -11.05 -5.45
N ARG A 112 4.68 -10.86 -6.76
CA ARG A 112 5.70 -11.43 -7.64
C ARG A 112 6.47 -10.33 -8.35
N TRP A 113 7.78 -10.52 -8.48
CA TRP A 113 8.63 -9.63 -9.26
C TRP A 113 8.52 -9.95 -10.75
N TRP A 114 8.27 -8.93 -11.56
CA TRP A 114 8.22 -8.99 -13.02
C TRP A 114 9.24 -8.02 -13.62
N ALA A 115 10.03 -8.52 -14.57
CA ALA A 115 11.02 -7.71 -15.28
C ALA A 115 10.33 -6.50 -15.96
N GLY A 116 10.72 -5.29 -15.56
CA GLY A 116 10.17 -4.02 -16.06
C GLY A 116 8.92 -3.51 -15.33
N LEU A 117 8.24 -4.32 -14.52
CA LEU A 117 7.07 -3.90 -13.73
C LEU A 117 7.32 -3.88 -12.22
N GLY A 118 8.36 -4.57 -11.75
CA GLY A 118 8.67 -4.68 -10.33
C GLY A 118 7.72 -5.63 -9.60
N TRP A 119 7.43 -5.34 -8.34
CA TRP A 119 6.59 -6.17 -7.48
C TRP A 119 5.11 -5.85 -7.67
N ILE A 120 4.32 -6.83 -8.14
CA ILE A 120 2.89 -6.67 -8.40
C ILE A 120 2.10 -7.90 -7.93
N HIS A 121 0.79 -7.74 -7.77
CA HIS A 121 -0.17 -8.79 -7.36
C HIS A 121 -0.53 -9.79 -8.49
N HIS A 122 0.15 -9.73 -9.63
CA HIS A 122 -0.05 -10.68 -10.74
C HIS A 122 0.82 -11.92 -10.55
N LEU A 123 0.31 -12.91 -9.83
CA LEU A 123 0.99 -14.18 -9.55
C LEU A 123 0.65 -15.22 -10.63
N LEU A 124 1.43 -16.31 -10.73
CA LEU A 124 1.13 -17.39 -11.66
C LEU A 124 -0.09 -18.20 -11.19
N ALA A 125 -0.85 -18.77 -12.11
CA ALA A 125 -2.05 -19.54 -11.79
C ALA A 125 -1.78 -20.79 -10.91
N SER A 126 -0.57 -21.35 -10.98
CA SER A 126 -0.13 -22.47 -10.15
C SER A 126 0.37 -22.05 -8.76
N GLU A 127 0.46 -20.75 -8.50
CA GLU A 127 0.91 -20.20 -7.22
C GLU A 127 -0.27 -19.87 -6.31
N ARG A 128 0.06 -19.40 -5.10
CA ARG A 128 -0.92 -18.83 -4.18
C ARG A 128 -1.55 -17.56 -4.76
N PRO A 129 -2.78 -17.21 -4.37
CA PRO A 129 -3.39 -15.94 -4.73
C PRO A 129 -2.66 -14.71 -4.17
N ALA A 130 -2.95 -13.54 -4.73
CA ALA A 130 -2.41 -12.26 -4.26
C ALA A 130 -2.73 -11.93 -2.79
N TRP A 131 -3.89 -12.37 -2.31
CA TRP A 131 -4.33 -12.19 -0.94
C TRP A 131 -4.81 -13.52 -0.40
N THR A 132 -4.28 -13.93 0.75
CA THR A 132 -4.60 -15.24 1.35
C THR A 132 -4.80 -15.12 2.85
N SER A 133 -5.58 -16.05 3.42
CA SER A 133 -5.63 -16.24 4.86
C SER A 133 -4.35 -16.94 5.37
N GLU A 134 -4.38 -17.46 6.59
CA GLU A 134 -3.36 -18.32 7.17
C GLU A 134 -3.06 -19.52 6.26
N ASP A 135 -4.10 -20.13 5.69
CA ASP A 135 -3.94 -21.13 4.64
C ASP A 135 -3.50 -20.48 3.31
N PRO A 136 -2.31 -20.84 2.77
CA PRO A 136 -1.78 -20.26 1.54
C PRO A 136 -2.63 -20.50 0.29
N LYS A 137 -3.59 -21.44 0.30
CA LYS A 137 -4.45 -21.74 -0.85
C LYS A 137 -5.77 -20.98 -0.84
N THR A 138 -6.17 -20.49 0.32
CA THR A 138 -7.46 -19.82 0.49
C THR A 138 -7.37 -18.38 -0.03
N LEU A 139 -8.11 -18.11 -1.11
CA LEU A 139 -8.25 -16.77 -1.68
C LEU A 139 -8.99 -15.86 -0.70
N CYS A 140 -8.45 -14.67 -0.47
CA CYS A 140 -9.10 -13.60 0.25
C CYS A 140 -9.24 -12.36 -0.64
N PRO A 141 -10.21 -11.49 -0.34
CA PRO A 141 -10.25 -10.15 -0.90
C PRO A 141 -9.09 -9.29 -0.36
N PRO A 142 -8.76 -8.17 -1.04
CA PRO A 142 -7.80 -7.18 -0.54
C PRO A 142 -8.20 -6.61 0.81
N LYS A 143 -7.22 -6.10 1.56
CA LYS A 143 -7.40 -5.52 2.90
C LYS A 143 -8.55 -4.49 2.98
N ASP A 144 -8.72 -3.67 1.94
CA ASP A 144 -9.70 -2.58 1.90
C ASP A 144 -11.14 -3.08 1.68
N ALA A 145 -11.29 -4.30 1.16
CA ALA A 145 -12.57 -4.94 0.87
C ALA A 145 -12.80 -6.19 1.73
N PHE A 146 -12.03 -6.38 2.80
CA PHE A 146 -12.09 -7.59 3.61
C PHE A 146 -13.36 -7.61 4.47
N PRO A 147 -14.24 -8.63 4.31
CA PRO A 147 -15.51 -8.67 5.02
C PRO A 147 -15.34 -9.19 6.44
N LEU A 148 -16.17 -8.70 7.36
CA LEU A 148 -16.35 -9.33 8.67
C LEU A 148 -17.09 -10.67 8.52
N PRO A 149 -16.87 -11.63 9.43
CA PRO A 149 -17.56 -12.91 9.38
C PRO A 149 -19.09 -12.76 9.42
N ALA A 150 -19.78 -13.52 8.60
CA ALA A 150 -21.24 -13.59 8.61
C ALA A 150 -21.74 -14.29 9.88
N GLY A 151 -22.85 -13.81 10.46
CA GLY A 151 -23.52 -14.50 11.57
C GLY A 151 -23.39 -13.86 12.96
N GLY A 152 -23.27 -12.54 13.05
CA GLY A 152 -23.28 -11.79 14.31
C GLY A 152 -23.09 -10.30 14.06
N GLN A 153 -23.33 -9.47 15.08
CA GLN A 153 -23.02 -8.03 15.01
C GLN A 153 -21.53 -7.82 15.28
N HIS A 154 -20.70 -8.23 14.33
CA HIS A 154 -19.26 -8.02 14.41
C HIS A 154 -18.91 -6.57 14.09
N VAL A 155 -17.94 -6.02 14.82
CA VAL A 155 -17.39 -4.68 14.57
C VAL A 155 -15.87 -4.76 14.66
N TRP A 156 -15.19 -3.99 13.80
CA TRP A 156 -13.74 -3.83 13.89
C TRP A 156 -13.37 -3.10 15.18
N VAL A 157 -12.45 -3.69 15.95
CA VAL A 157 -11.93 -3.08 17.17
C VAL A 157 -10.82 -2.08 16.82
N ASP A 158 -9.98 -2.43 15.84
CA ASP A 158 -8.91 -1.57 15.34
C ASP A 158 -9.39 -0.73 14.14
N GLU A 159 -8.93 0.53 14.06
CA GLU A 159 -9.31 1.48 13.00
C GLU A 159 -8.90 1.01 11.60
N ASP A 160 -7.72 0.41 11.46
CA ASP A 160 -7.21 -0.14 10.20
C ASP A 160 -6.33 -1.39 10.46
N TRP A 161 -5.92 -2.03 9.39
CA TRP A 161 -4.98 -3.14 9.39
C TRP A 161 -3.60 -2.71 9.88
N LEU A 162 -3.06 -3.49 10.81
CA LEU A 162 -1.71 -3.32 11.34
C LEU A 162 -0.74 -4.26 10.65
N LEU A 163 0.46 -3.76 10.40
CA LEU A 163 1.55 -4.55 9.85
C LEU A 163 2.15 -5.42 10.96
N ASP A 164 2.05 -6.73 10.84
CA ASP A 164 2.71 -7.65 11.76
C ASP A 164 4.12 -7.97 11.25
N LYS A 165 5.13 -7.62 12.03
CA LYS A 165 6.55 -7.93 11.76
C LYS A 165 7.06 -9.10 12.60
N SER A 166 6.29 -9.55 13.59
CA SER A 166 6.70 -10.60 14.53
C SER A 166 6.51 -12.02 13.99
N TRP A 167 5.76 -12.18 12.90
CA TRP A 167 5.47 -13.49 12.31
C TRP A 167 6.66 -14.20 11.67
N SER A 168 7.69 -13.47 11.26
CA SER A 168 8.91 -14.00 10.65
C SER A 168 10.03 -12.98 10.70
N ASP A 169 11.22 -13.37 10.26
CA ASP A 169 12.33 -12.44 10.04
C ASP A 169 12.09 -11.69 8.72
N VAL A 170 11.56 -10.47 8.82
CA VAL A 170 11.09 -9.65 7.70
C VAL A 170 11.85 -8.32 7.62
N ASP A 171 11.76 -7.66 6.48
CA ASP A 171 12.33 -6.31 6.30
C ASP A 171 11.59 -5.22 7.10
N GLU A 172 12.07 -3.98 6.97
CA GLU A 172 11.46 -2.81 7.60
C GLU A 172 10.01 -2.54 7.16
N ASP A 173 9.63 -3.00 5.97
CA ASP A 173 8.28 -2.86 5.39
C ASP A 173 7.40 -4.10 5.64
N GLY A 174 7.93 -5.09 6.38
CA GLY A 174 7.29 -6.35 6.76
C GLY A 174 7.23 -7.41 5.65
N TRP A 175 8.02 -7.27 4.59
CA TRP A 175 8.16 -8.27 3.53
C TRP A 175 9.15 -9.36 3.89
N LEU A 176 8.75 -10.59 3.56
CA LEU A 176 9.57 -11.78 3.52
C LEU A 176 9.81 -12.14 2.06
N TYR A 177 11.07 -12.24 1.65
CA TYR A 177 11.45 -12.58 0.28
C TYR A 177 11.71 -14.06 0.12
N THR A 178 11.19 -14.65 -0.96
CA THR A 178 11.31 -16.07 -1.28
C THR A 178 11.63 -16.30 -2.75
N ASP A 179 12.10 -17.51 -3.05
CA ASP A 179 12.39 -17.94 -4.42
C ASP A 179 11.11 -18.14 -5.27
N TYR A 180 11.25 -18.67 -6.49
CA TYR A 180 10.11 -18.91 -7.38
C TYR A 180 9.09 -19.95 -6.87
N ASN A 181 9.46 -20.75 -5.87
CA ASN A 181 8.64 -21.81 -5.26
C ASN A 181 8.17 -21.44 -3.85
N TRP A 182 8.33 -20.18 -3.43
CA TRP A 182 8.03 -19.73 -2.06
C TRP A 182 8.86 -20.45 -0.98
N ARG A 183 10.11 -20.78 -1.31
CA ARG A 183 11.09 -21.40 -0.42
C ARG A 183 12.25 -20.44 -0.16
N HIS A 184 13.15 -20.85 0.72
CA HIS A 184 14.37 -20.11 1.07
C HIS A 184 14.06 -18.66 1.49
N ALA A 185 13.17 -18.54 2.46
CA ALA A 185 12.72 -17.26 2.99
C ALA A 185 13.87 -16.48 3.64
N LYS A 186 13.96 -15.19 3.31
CA LYS A 186 14.94 -14.24 3.85
C LYS A 186 14.30 -12.87 4.07
N PRO A 187 14.76 -12.11 5.08
CA PRO A 187 14.31 -10.73 5.30
C PRO A 187 14.77 -9.80 4.19
N GLU A 188 15.90 -10.10 3.52
CA GLU A 188 16.48 -9.22 2.50
C GLU A 188 16.25 -9.75 1.07
N PRO A 189 16.05 -8.85 0.08
CA PRO A 189 15.97 -9.25 -1.32
C PRO A 189 17.30 -9.87 -1.79
N PHE A 190 17.22 -10.99 -2.50
CA PHE A 190 18.38 -11.69 -3.04
C PHE A 190 18.24 -11.95 -4.55
N HIS A 191 19.33 -12.34 -5.20
CA HIS A 191 19.43 -12.48 -6.66
C HIS A 191 18.40 -13.42 -7.32
N THR A 192 17.76 -14.30 -6.55
CA THR A 192 16.70 -15.23 -6.99
C THR A 192 15.39 -15.04 -6.23
N ALA A 193 15.21 -13.90 -5.56
CA ALA A 193 13.96 -13.53 -4.92
C ALA A 193 12.95 -13.10 -5.99
N PHE A 194 11.99 -13.98 -6.27
CA PHE A 194 10.92 -13.72 -7.25
C PHE A 194 9.56 -13.50 -6.61
N THR A 195 9.42 -13.91 -5.35
CA THR A 195 8.17 -13.81 -4.61
C THR A 195 8.42 -13.12 -3.28
N ARG A 196 7.43 -12.39 -2.78
CA ARG A 196 7.46 -11.82 -1.43
C ARG A 196 6.10 -11.89 -0.77
N ARG A 197 6.12 -11.96 0.56
CA ARG A 197 4.92 -12.08 1.40
C ARG A 197 4.96 -11.12 2.57
N ARG A 198 3.82 -10.54 2.94
CA ARG A 198 3.67 -9.68 4.11
C ARG A 198 2.41 -10.04 4.89
N ARG A 199 2.47 -9.95 6.22
CA ARG A 199 1.34 -10.27 7.11
C ARG A 199 0.69 -9.00 7.64
N TRP A 200 -0.62 -8.96 7.56
CA TRP A 200 -1.49 -7.94 8.10
C TRP A 200 -2.37 -8.57 9.18
N VAL A 201 -2.59 -7.84 10.26
CA VAL A 201 -3.48 -8.25 11.36
C VAL A 201 -4.48 -7.15 11.66
N ARG A 202 -5.72 -7.53 11.97
CA ARG A 202 -6.76 -6.59 12.41
C ARG A 202 -7.74 -7.31 13.32
N ARG A 203 -8.08 -6.70 14.46
CA ARG A 203 -8.98 -7.34 15.42
C ARG A 203 -10.43 -6.92 15.21
N TYR A 204 -11.33 -7.89 15.29
CA TYR A 204 -12.77 -7.67 15.32
C TYR A 204 -13.37 -8.33 16.55
N GLY A 205 -14.53 -7.86 16.99
CA GLY A 205 -15.23 -8.45 18.12
C GLY A 205 -16.72 -8.54 17.88
N LEU A 206 -17.38 -9.44 18.63
CA LEU A 206 -18.83 -9.55 18.62
C LEU A 206 -19.43 -8.55 19.60
N VAL A 207 -20.27 -7.64 19.09
CA VAL A 207 -21.12 -6.79 19.93
C VAL A 207 -22.25 -7.67 20.46
N ARG A 208 -22.31 -7.84 21.78
CA ARG A 208 -23.52 -8.36 22.43
C ARG A 208 -24.34 -7.15 22.82
N ASP A 209 -25.58 -7.08 22.33
CA ASP A 209 -26.56 -6.12 22.83
C ASP A 209 -26.60 -6.25 24.35
N GLY A 210 -26.35 -5.13 25.03
CA GLY A 210 -26.48 -5.07 26.48
C GLY A 210 -27.90 -5.52 26.81
N VAL A 211 -28.03 -6.68 27.45
CA VAL A 211 -29.28 -7.08 28.08
C VAL A 211 -29.67 -5.91 28.98
N SER A 212 -30.72 -5.18 28.59
CA SER A 212 -31.43 -4.24 29.45
C SER A 212 -32.13 -5.06 30.54
N GLY A 213 -31.33 -5.62 31.44
CA GLY A 213 -31.75 -6.37 32.61
C GLY A 213 -32.03 -5.39 33.73
N PHE A 214 -33.13 -4.65 33.60
CA PHE A 214 -33.85 -4.09 34.75
C PHE A 214 -35.23 -4.73 34.76
N ASP A 215 -35.25 -6.01 35.14
CA ASP A 215 -36.48 -6.70 35.49
C ASP A 215 -36.82 -6.41 36.96
N GLY A 216 -38.05 -5.94 37.18
CA GLY A 216 -38.86 -6.19 38.37
C GLY A 216 -38.24 -6.02 39.76
N GLY A 217 -38.07 -4.77 40.21
CA GLY A 217 -37.91 -4.44 41.63
C GLY A 217 -39.19 -3.87 42.25
N LYS A 218 -40.25 -4.68 42.39
CA LYS A 218 -41.36 -4.37 43.32
C LYS A 218 -41.02 -4.98 44.69
N PRO A 219 -41.01 -4.20 45.78
CA PRO A 219 -41.23 -4.77 47.11
C PRO A 219 -42.57 -4.31 47.70
N ILE A 220 -43.44 -5.31 47.87
CA ILE A 220 -44.21 -5.67 49.07
C ILE A 220 -44.68 -4.56 50.04
N LYS A 221 -46.00 -4.57 50.30
CA LYS A 221 -46.71 -3.90 51.40
C LYS A 221 -46.13 -4.26 52.79
N GLY A 222 -46.15 -3.27 53.68
CA GLY A 222 -46.11 -3.32 55.15
C GLY A 222 -45.75 -1.92 55.64
N GLU A 223 -46.50 -1.21 56.48
CA GLU A 223 -47.66 -1.47 57.35
C GLU A 223 -48.72 -0.37 57.15
#